data_AF-A0A9E2FSD5-F1
#
_entry.id   AF-A0A9E2FSD5-F1
#
_cell.length_a   1.000
_cell.length_b   1.000
_cell.length_c   1.000
_cell.angle_alpha   90.00
_cell.angle_beta   90.00
_cell.angle_gamma   90.00
#
_symmetry.space_group_name_H-M   'P 1'
#
loop_
_entity.id
_entity.type
_entity.pdbx_description
1 polymer ?
#
loop_
_entity_poly.entity_id
_entity_poly.type
_entity_poly.pdbx_seq_one_letter_code
_entity_poly.pdbx_strand_id
1 'polypeptide(L)'
;MERSDCYYDFIATGQHDASHEEDLPGGGYLQILGRETGLKGIEVFGGVYKADGSRAAEEHFVDVETDTLDAAIDLMKARLSAHTDGK
;
A
#
# COMPACT_ATOMS: atom_id res chain seq x y z
N MET A 1 14.66 2.34 8.37
CA MET A 1 13.59 1.80 7.52
C MET A 1 13.83 2.33 6.12
N GLU A 2 14.23 1.47 5.18
CA GLU A 2 14.43 1.86 3.78
C GLU A 2 13.10 1.73 3.02
N ARG A 3 12.62 2.84 2.45
CA ARG A 3 11.44 2.91 1.57
C ARG A 3 11.90 3.00 0.11
N SER A 4 11.13 2.47 -0.85
CA SER A 4 11.39 2.65 -2.28
C SER A 4 10.88 3.97 -2.81
N ASP A 5 11.26 4.25 -4.05
CA ASP A 5 10.65 5.26 -4.91
C ASP A 5 9.11 5.16 -4.93
N CYS A 6 8.50 3.97 -4.87
CA CYS A 6 7.03 3.84 -4.83
C CYS A 6 6.38 4.59 -3.66
N TYR A 7 7.01 4.60 -2.48
CA TYR A 7 6.51 5.37 -1.34
C TYR A 7 6.67 6.87 -1.58
N TYR A 8 7.84 7.29 -2.09
CA TYR A 8 8.12 8.70 -2.31
C TYR A 8 7.29 9.29 -3.45
N ASP A 9 7.05 8.53 -4.51
CA ASP A 9 6.18 8.91 -5.63
C ASP A 9 4.75 9.13 -5.13
N PHE A 10 4.24 8.24 -4.27
CA PHE A 10 2.94 8.43 -3.62
C PHE A 10 2.93 9.68 -2.72
N ILE A 11 3.87 9.86 -1.81
CA ILE A 11 3.82 11.02 -0.90
C ILE A 11 4.03 12.35 -1.64
N ALA A 12 4.81 12.37 -2.73
CA ALA A 12 5.05 13.57 -3.54
C ALA A 12 3.78 14.09 -4.22
N THR A 13 2.83 13.19 -4.49
CA THR A 13 1.56 13.49 -5.15
C THR A 13 0.51 14.08 -4.19
N GLY A 14 0.72 13.96 -2.86
CA GLY A 14 -0.12 14.63 -1.85
C GLY A 14 -0.36 13.81 -0.59
N GLN A 15 -1.32 14.27 0.22
CA GLN A 15 -1.79 13.56 1.41
C GLN A 15 -2.69 12.37 1.00
N HIS A 16 -2.75 11.33 1.84
CA HIS A 16 -3.69 10.22 1.68
C HIS A 16 -5.04 10.54 2.33
N ASP A 17 -6.12 9.99 1.79
CA ASP A 17 -7.48 10.11 2.33
C ASP A 17 -7.83 8.93 3.26
N ALA A 18 -7.26 7.75 2.99
CA ALA A 18 -7.43 6.56 3.81
C ALA A 18 -6.12 5.80 4.00
N SER A 19 -6.06 5.05 5.11
CA SER A 19 -4.94 4.19 5.45
C SER A 19 -5.44 2.90 6.08
N HIS A 20 -4.76 1.79 5.78
CA HIS A 20 -4.95 0.50 6.42
C HIS A 20 -3.59 -0.03 6.88
N GLU A 21 -3.52 -0.46 8.14
CA GLU A 21 -2.34 -1.09 8.71
C GLU A 21 -2.75 -2.41 9.38
N GLU A 22 -1.95 -3.45 9.18
CA GLU A 22 -2.18 -4.77 9.75
C GLU A 22 -0.87 -5.40 10.20
N ASP A 23 -0.83 -5.89 11.44
CA ASP A 23 0.29 -6.68 11.94
C ASP A 23 0.31 -8.06 11.26
N LEU A 24 1.45 -8.45 10.74
CA LEU A 24 1.65 -9.72 10.06
C LEU A 24 2.29 -10.76 11.00
N PRO A 25 2.03 -12.06 10.78
CA PRO A 25 2.77 -13.12 11.46
C PRO A 25 4.29 -12.92 11.36
N GLY A 26 5.00 -13.18 12.46
CA GLY A 26 6.46 -12.96 12.51
C GLY A 26 6.87 -11.53 12.85
N GLY A 27 5.92 -10.65 13.20
CA GLY A 27 6.20 -9.30 13.72
C GLY A 27 6.47 -8.25 12.64
N GLY A 28 6.19 -8.58 11.37
CA GLY A 28 6.12 -7.61 10.29
C GLY A 28 4.80 -6.84 10.30
N TYR A 29 4.63 -5.92 9.34
CA TYR A 29 3.37 -5.21 9.15
C TYR A 29 3.12 -4.89 7.68
N LEU A 30 1.85 -4.81 7.31
CA LEU A 30 1.33 -4.30 6.05
C LEU A 30 0.86 -2.86 6.27
N GLN A 31 1.22 -1.96 5.36
CA GLN A 31 0.70 -0.60 5.31
C GLN A 31 0.14 -0.34 3.91
N ILE A 32 -1.08 0.16 3.83
CA ILE A 32 -1.72 0.57 2.58
C ILE A 32 -2.23 2.00 2.77
N LEU A 33 -1.92 2.87 1.83
CA LEU A 33 -2.34 4.27 1.80
C LEU A 33 -3.10 4.50 0.51
N GLY A 34 -4.25 5.16 0.57
CA GLY A 34 -5.06 5.46 -0.60
C GLY A 34 -5.50 6.91 -0.62
N ARG A 35 -5.69 7.46 -1.81
CA ARG A 35 -6.39 8.73 -2.02
C ARG A 35 -7.26 8.71 -3.26
N GLU A 36 -8.25 9.58 -3.28
CA GLU A 36 -8.98 9.95 -4.47
C GLU A 36 -8.15 10.99 -5.27
N THR A 37 -8.09 10.80 -6.59
CA THR A 37 -7.44 11.72 -7.52
C THR A 37 -8.46 12.25 -8.53
N GLY A 38 -8.42 13.56 -8.79
CA GLY A 38 -9.15 14.19 -9.90
C GLY A 38 -10.58 13.69 -10.14
N LEU A 39 -10.97 13.54 -11.41
CA LEU A 39 -12.37 13.33 -11.82
C LEU A 39 -12.93 11.91 -11.57
N LYS A 40 -12.26 11.05 -10.78
CA LYS A 40 -12.62 9.67 -10.31
C LYS A 40 -11.42 8.71 -10.24
N GLY A 41 -10.18 9.19 -10.35
CA GLY A 41 -9.04 8.31 -10.18
C GLY A 41 -8.89 7.93 -8.71
N ILE A 42 -8.31 6.76 -8.46
CA ILE A 42 -7.85 6.36 -7.13
C ILE A 42 -6.37 6.04 -7.26
N GLU A 43 -5.58 6.53 -6.33
CA GLU A 43 -4.16 6.22 -6.23
C GLU A 43 -3.92 5.49 -4.92
N VAL A 44 -3.21 4.36 -4.99
CA VAL A 44 -2.98 3.51 -3.83
C VAL A 44 -1.53 3.07 -3.77
N PHE A 45 -0.95 3.17 -2.59
CA PHE A 45 0.35 2.63 -2.23
C PHE A 45 0.16 1.49 -1.24
N GLY A 46 0.96 0.44 -1.35
CA GLY A 46 1.01 -0.63 -0.37
C GLY A 46 2.45 -1.07 -0.13
N GLY A 47 2.76 -1.43 1.11
CA GLY A 47 4.07 -1.89 1.53
C GLY A 47 3.99 -2.98 2.59
N VAL A 48 4.79 -4.03 2.42
CA VAL A 48 5.00 -5.10 3.40
C VAL A 48 6.39 -4.95 3.99
N TYR A 49 6.46 -4.90 5.32
CA TYR A 49 7.69 -4.71 6.08
C TYR A 49 7.87 -5.85 7.07
N LYS A 50 9.12 -6.31 7.21
CA LYS A 50 9.49 -7.36 8.15
C LYS A 50 9.70 -6.78 9.55
N ALA A 51 9.81 -7.65 10.56
CA ALA A 51 10.03 -7.25 11.95
C ALA A 51 11.32 -6.45 12.19
N ASP A 52 12.34 -6.65 11.35
CA ASP A 52 13.58 -5.87 11.38
C ASP A 52 13.45 -4.48 10.72
N GLY A 53 12.25 -4.12 10.24
CA GLY A 53 11.96 -2.88 9.53
C GLY A 53 12.47 -2.84 8.10
N SER A 54 12.95 -3.96 7.55
CA SER A 54 13.31 -4.09 6.14
C SER A 54 12.07 -4.28 5.27
N ARG A 55 12.12 -3.77 4.04
CA ARG A 55 11.05 -3.92 3.05
C ARG A 55 11.05 -5.33 2.47
N ALA A 56 9.89 -5.98 2.47
CA ALA A 56 9.65 -7.20 1.70
C ALA A 56 9.11 -6.89 0.30
N ALA A 57 8.12 -6.01 0.20
CA ALA A 57 7.50 -5.57 -1.05
C ALA A 57 6.92 -4.16 -0.89
N GLU A 58 6.90 -3.39 -1.97
CA GLU A 58 6.14 -2.14 -2.09
C GLU A 58 5.57 -2.06 -3.51
N GLU A 59 4.33 -1.60 -3.63
CA GLU A 59 3.65 -1.36 -4.89
C GLU A 59 2.94 0.00 -4.84
N HIS A 60 2.83 0.64 -5.99
CA HIS A 60 2.16 1.92 -6.16
C HIS A 60 1.39 1.92 -7.47
N PHE A 61 0.11 2.27 -7.41
CA PHE A 61 -0.77 2.37 -8.57
C PHE A 61 -1.46 3.71 -8.61
N VAL A 62 -1.55 4.26 -9.82
CA VAL A 62 -2.34 5.43 -10.17
C VAL A 62 -3.53 4.98 -11.01
N ASP A 63 -4.63 5.72 -10.95
CA ASP A 63 -5.85 5.48 -11.74
C ASP A 63 -6.41 4.06 -11.60
N VAL A 64 -6.49 3.57 -10.35
CA VAL A 64 -7.08 2.27 -10.02
C VAL A 64 -8.56 2.25 -10.40
N GLU A 65 -8.94 1.33 -11.30
CA GLU A 65 -10.31 1.16 -11.79
C GLU A 65 -11.22 0.47 -10.75
N THR A 66 -11.53 1.18 -9.66
CA THR A 66 -12.46 0.72 -8.63
C THR A 66 -13.47 1.82 -8.28
N ASP A 67 -14.65 1.41 -7.82
CA ASP A 67 -15.72 2.36 -7.47
C ASP A 67 -15.47 3.12 -6.15
N THR A 68 -14.62 2.59 -5.26
CA THR A 68 -14.36 3.16 -3.94
C THR A 68 -12.91 2.98 -3.50
N LEU A 69 -12.47 3.84 -2.58
CA LEU A 69 -11.15 3.76 -1.98
C LEU A 69 -10.94 2.47 -1.19
N ASP A 70 -11.97 2.00 -0.48
CA ASP A 70 -11.95 0.73 0.24
C ASP A 70 -11.70 -0.46 -0.71
N ALA A 71 -12.32 -0.46 -1.90
CA ALA A 71 -12.10 -1.50 -2.90
C ALA A 71 -10.68 -1.48 -3.46
N ALA A 72 -10.07 -0.30 -3.62
CA ALA A 72 -8.67 -0.17 -4.02
C ALA A 72 -7.72 -0.68 -2.92
N ILE A 73 -8.03 -0.43 -1.65
CA ILE A 73 -7.27 -0.95 -0.50
C ILE A 73 -7.36 -2.48 -0.45
N ASP A 74 -8.56 -3.05 -0.60
CA ASP A 74 -8.76 -4.51 -0.64
C ASP A 74 -8.01 -5.15 -1.82
N LEU A 75 -8.01 -4.51 -2.99
CA LEU A 75 -7.24 -4.95 -4.15
C LEU A 75 -5.73 -4.96 -3.86
N MET A 76 -5.20 -3.89 -3.27
CA MET A 76 -3.79 -3.79 -2.89
C MET A 76 -3.42 -4.84 -1.85
N LYS A 77 -4.28 -5.06 -0.85
CA LYS A 77 -4.11 -6.10 0.16
C LYS A 77 -4.03 -7.49 -0.47
N ALA A 78 -4.94 -7.80 -1.40
CA ALA A 78 -4.94 -9.08 -2.10
C ALA A 78 -3.64 -9.30 -2.89
N ARG A 79 -3.11 -8.28 -3.57
CA ARG A 79 -1.82 -8.37 -4.28
C ARG A 79 -0.66 -8.63 -3.34
N LEU A 80 -0.59 -7.87 -2.25
CA LEU A 80 0.52 -7.96 -1.30
C LEU A 80 0.47 -9.20 -0.40
N SER A 81 -0.67 -9.89 -0.31
CA SER A 81 -0.80 -11.15 0.44
C SER A 81 0.20 -12.23 -0.01
N ALA A 82 0.63 -12.23 -1.27
CA ALA A 82 1.66 -13.15 -1.76
C ALA A 82 3.04 -12.92 -1.12
N HIS A 83 3.26 -11.75 -0.52
CA HIS A 83 4.50 -11.35 0.14
C HIS A 83 4.42 -11.44 1.68
N THR A 84 3.25 -11.75 2.24
CA THR A 84 3.05 -11.89 3.69
C THR A 84 3.27 -13.32 4.18
N ASP A 85 3.09 -14.31 3.31
CA ASP A 85 3.31 -15.72 3.60
C ASP A 85 4.78 -16.12 3.34
N GLY A 86 5.67 -15.72 4.24
CA GLY A 86 7.06 -16.17 4.22
C GLY A 86 7.17 -17.69 4.43
N LYS A 87 7.38 -18.43 3.34
CA LYS A 87 8.15 -19.68 3.34
C LYS A 87 9.51 -19.46 2.71
#